data_AF-A0A0F7TNW7-F1
#
_entry.id   AF-A0A0F7TNW7-F1
#
_cell.length_a   1.000
_cell.length_b   1.000
_cell.length_c   1.000
_cell.angle_alpha   90.00
_cell.angle_beta   90.00
_cell.angle_gamma   90.00
#
_symmetry.space_group_name_H-M   'P 1'
#
loop_
_entity.id
_entity.type
_entity.pdbx_description
1 polymer ?
#
loop_
_entity_poly.entity_id
_entity_poly.type
_entity_poly.pdbx_seq_one_letter_code
_entity_poly.pdbx_strand_id
1 'polypeptide(L)'
;MRFTAQLVGAFAVAAAAVPHVPRAILAYRSWDLRLLNTAIPTCDPNDSNLDASIYHRYGRYDSTCQTLEADYNATNVKSVSWKSPSEDDWHDLCMFSTADCSGGTATLLGSITDGWEVCYPYNGFRGWSVVAHGTACV
;
A
#
# COMPACT_ATOMS: atom_id res chain seq x y z
N MET A 1 16.23 -34.67 67.14
CA MET A 1 16.34 -34.13 65.76
C MET A 1 14.94 -33.90 65.24
N ARG A 2 14.54 -32.64 65.00
CA ARG A 2 13.25 -32.26 64.41
C ARG A 2 13.53 -31.71 63.02
N PHE A 3 13.04 -32.36 61.97
CA PHE A 3 13.05 -31.83 60.61
C PHE A 3 11.66 -31.28 60.31
N THR A 4 11.57 -29.96 60.17
CA THR A 4 10.34 -29.27 59.76
C THR A 4 10.44 -29.03 58.26
N ALA A 5 9.69 -29.79 57.47
CA ALA A 5 9.63 -29.61 56.02
C ALA A 5 8.75 -28.38 55.69
N GLN A 6 9.30 -27.42 54.95
CA GLN A 6 8.54 -26.29 54.42
C GLN A 6 7.87 -26.70 53.10
N LEU A 7 6.54 -26.62 53.05
CA LEU A 7 5.74 -26.75 51.84
C LEU A 7 5.82 -25.45 51.04
N VAL A 8 6.52 -25.48 49.91
CA VAL A 8 6.52 -24.39 48.92
C VAL A 8 5.28 -24.58 48.05
N GLY A 9 4.28 -23.72 48.24
CA GLY A 9 3.09 -23.66 47.39
C GLY A 9 3.41 -22.99 46.06
N ALA A 10 3.33 -23.73 44.96
CA ALA A 10 3.42 -23.19 43.61
C ALA A 10 2.08 -22.56 43.21
N PHE A 11 2.05 -21.25 43.03
CA PHE A 11 0.90 -20.56 42.43
C PHE A 11 0.95 -20.76 40.91
N ALA A 12 0.10 -21.64 40.38
CA ALA A 12 -0.11 -21.76 38.94
C ALA A 12 -0.98 -20.59 38.46
N VAL A 13 -0.39 -19.63 37.77
CA VAL A 13 -1.13 -18.58 37.06
C VAL A 13 -1.71 -19.21 35.80
N ALA A 14 -3.02 -19.43 35.78
CA ALA A 14 -3.71 -19.85 34.56
C ALA A 14 -3.72 -18.68 33.57
N ALA A 15 -2.92 -18.77 32.51
CA ALA A 15 -3.01 -17.85 31.39
C ALA A 15 -4.34 -18.08 30.66
N ALA A 16 -5.25 -17.11 30.73
CA ALA A 16 -6.46 -17.15 29.92
C ALA A 16 -6.07 -17.00 28.44
N ALA A 17 -6.48 -17.96 27.60
CA ALA A 17 -6.28 -17.88 26.17
C ALA A 17 -7.02 -16.65 25.62
N VAL A 18 -6.30 -15.76 24.95
CA VAL A 18 -6.90 -14.62 24.25
C VAL A 18 -7.79 -15.17 23.14
N PRO A 19 -9.07 -14.73 23.03
CA PRO A 19 -9.95 -15.21 21.97
C PRO A 19 -9.30 -14.97 20.59
N HIS A 20 -9.31 -16.01 19.77
CA HIS A 20 -8.80 -15.97 18.40
C HIS A 20 -9.70 -15.06 17.56
N VAL A 21 -9.34 -13.78 17.45
CA VAL A 21 -10.01 -12.87 16.52
C VAL A 21 -9.64 -13.32 15.10
N PRO A 22 -10.61 -13.62 14.22
CA PRO A 22 -10.32 -14.04 12.86
C PRO A 22 -9.46 -13.00 12.14
N ARG A 23 -8.46 -13.45 11.38
CA ARG A 23 -7.46 -12.60 10.69
C ARG A 23 -8.06 -11.55 9.73
N ALA A 24 -9.36 -11.64 9.41
CA ALA A 24 -10.10 -10.65 8.62
C ALA A 24 -10.07 -9.24 9.24
N ILE A 25 -9.93 -9.11 10.57
CA ILE A 25 -9.85 -7.78 11.20
C ILE A 25 -8.54 -7.03 10.85
N LEU A 26 -7.51 -7.77 10.41
CA LEU A 26 -6.18 -7.29 10.03
C LEU A 26 -5.94 -7.34 8.51
N ALA A 27 -6.95 -7.65 7.69
CA ALA A 27 -6.84 -7.57 6.24
C ALA A 27 -6.41 -6.13 5.83
N TYR A 28 -5.62 -5.98 4.76
CA TYR A 28 -5.24 -4.67 4.22
C TYR A 28 -6.53 -3.85 4.03
N ARG A 29 -6.70 -2.77 4.80
CA ARG A 29 -7.96 -1.98 4.79
C ARG A 29 -7.92 -0.77 3.86
N SER A 30 -6.80 -0.60 3.18
CA SER A 30 -6.49 0.60 2.42
C SER A 30 -5.68 0.22 1.20
N TRP A 31 -5.92 0.91 0.09
CA TRP A 31 -5.00 0.90 -1.03
C TRP A 31 -3.69 1.61 -0.62
N ASP A 32 -2.58 1.24 -1.25
CA ASP A 32 -1.24 1.77 -0.99
C ASP A 32 -0.56 2.13 -2.32
N LEU A 33 -0.18 3.40 -2.46
CA LEU A 33 0.60 3.93 -3.57
C LEU A 33 1.96 4.40 -3.06
N ARG A 34 3.02 3.86 -3.66
CA ARG A 34 4.40 4.31 -3.44
C ARG A 34 5.06 4.66 -4.75
N LEU A 35 5.86 5.72 -4.71
CA LEU A 35 6.83 5.99 -5.76
C LEU A 35 8.21 5.67 -5.22
N LEU A 36 8.99 4.95 -6.03
CA LEU A 36 10.30 4.45 -5.67
C LEU A 36 11.38 5.16 -6.48
N ASN A 37 12.54 5.38 -5.86
CA ASN A 37 13.72 5.93 -6.52
C ASN A 37 14.56 4.88 -7.27
N THR A 38 14.15 3.61 -7.21
CA THR A 38 14.75 2.49 -7.93
C THR A 38 13.73 1.88 -8.89
N ALA A 39 14.22 1.11 -9.86
CA ALA A 39 13.44 0.26 -10.75
C ALA A 39 14.18 -1.07 -10.94
N ILE A 40 13.56 -2.04 -11.61
CA ILE A 40 14.22 -3.29 -12.00
C ILE A 40 15.52 -2.97 -12.76
N PRO A 41 16.66 -3.63 -12.47
CA PRO A 41 16.82 -4.82 -11.62
C PRO A 41 17.12 -4.55 -10.13
N THR A 42 17.26 -3.29 -9.71
CA THR A 42 17.58 -2.94 -8.31
C THR A 42 16.36 -3.03 -7.41
N CYS A 43 15.17 -2.71 -7.94
CA CYS A 43 13.90 -2.90 -7.26
C CYS A 43 13.53 -4.39 -7.30
N ASP A 44 13.25 -4.98 -6.13
CA ASP A 44 12.83 -6.37 -6.02
C ASP A 44 11.29 -6.44 -6.04
N PRO A 45 10.65 -7.01 -7.09
CA PRO A 45 9.20 -7.10 -7.16
C PRO A 45 8.58 -7.99 -6.06
N ASN A 46 9.38 -8.77 -5.33
CA ASN A 46 8.94 -9.63 -4.24
C ASN A 46 9.10 -8.99 -2.85
N ASP A 47 9.68 -7.80 -2.76
CA ASP A 47 9.86 -7.07 -1.50
C ASP A 47 9.01 -5.78 -1.46
N SER A 48 8.85 -5.24 -0.26
CA SER A 48 8.18 -3.98 0.03
C SER A 48 8.93 -2.74 -0.49
N ASN A 49 10.26 -2.81 -0.66
CA ASN A 49 11.13 -1.72 -1.13
C ASN A 49 10.94 -0.40 -0.34
N LEU A 50 10.60 -0.47 0.95
CA LEU A 50 10.27 0.71 1.76
C LEU A 50 11.42 1.73 1.83
N ASP A 51 12.66 1.26 1.85
CA ASP A 51 13.86 2.11 1.88
C ASP A 51 14.07 2.91 0.59
N ALA A 52 13.47 2.46 -0.52
CA ALA A 52 13.49 3.16 -1.81
C ALA A 52 12.28 4.10 -1.99
N SER A 53 11.32 4.06 -1.07
CA SER A 53 10.08 4.84 -1.14
C SER A 53 10.37 6.31 -0.89
N ILE A 54 10.20 7.12 -1.93
CA ILE A 54 10.35 8.58 -1.85
C ILE A 54 8.98 9.27 -1.69
N TYR A 55 7.90 8.65 -2.19
CA TYR A 55 6.52 9.07 -1.97
C TYR A 55 5.71 7.91 -1.38
N HIS A 56 4.76 8.23 -0.51
CA HIS A 56 3.78 7.27 -0.02
C HIS A 56 2.44 7.96 0.21
N ARG A 57 1.38 7.31 -0.28
CA ARG A 57 -0.02 7.59 0.06
C ARG A 57 -0.77 6.28 0.21
N TYR A 58 -1.78 6.32 1.04
CA TYR A 58 -2.70 5.21 1.23
C TYR A 58 -4.07 5.78 1.58
N GLY A 59 -5.11 5.00 1.35
CA GLY A 59 -6.47 5.44 1.62
C GLY A 59 -7.45 4.29 1.61
N ARG A 60 -8.58 4.47 2.28
CA ARG A 60 -9.65 3.47 2.35
C ARG A 60 -10.66 3.58 1.22
N TYR A 61 -10.85 4.80 0.70
CA TYR A 61 -11.84 5.11 -0.30
C TYR A 61 -11.16 5.68 -1.53
N ASP A 62 -11.90 5.73 -2.63
CA ASP A 62 -11.51 6.43 -3.85
C ASP A 62 -10.99 7.83 -3.56
N SER A 63 -10.02 8.26 -4.35
CA SER A 63 -9.50 9.61 -4.30
C SER A 63 -9.88 10.34 -5.58
N THR A 64 -10.37 11.57 -5.41
CA THR A 64 -10.38 12.53 -6.52
C THR A 64 -8.95 12.83 -6.94
N CYS A 65 -8.77 13.46 -8.09
CA CYS A 65 -7.45 13.80 -8.60
C CYS A 65 -6.52 14.39 -7.53
N GLN A 66 -5.34 13.79 -7.43
CA GLN A 66 -4.24 14.23 -6.60
C GLN A 66 -3.09 14.66 -7.51
N THR A 67 -2.55 15.84 -7.26
CA THR A 67 -1.32 16.29 -7.92
C THR A 67 -0.12 15.59 -7.29
N LEU A 68 0.84 15.20 -8.12
CA LEU A 68 2.20 14.98 -7.66
C LEU A 68 2.81 16.36 -7.40
N GLU A 69 3.07 16.67 -6.13
CA GLU A 69 3.54 18.01 -5.73
C GLU A 69 4.87 18.37 -6.42
N ALA A 70 5.03 19.64 -6.77
CA ALA A 70 6.24 20.15 -7.43
C ALA A 70 7.51 20.03 -6.58
N ASP A 71 7.35 19.94 -5.25
CA ASP A 71 8.45 19.74 -4.29
C ASP A 71 9.07 18.34 -4.41
N TYR A 72 8.35 17.42 -5.05
CA TYR A 72 8.86 16.11 -5.39
C TYR A 72 9.64 16.20 -6.70
N ASN A 73 10.96 15.99 -6.65
CA ASN A 73 11.74 15.91 -7.86
C ASN A 73 11.35 14.64 -8.65
N ALA A 74 10.34 14.74 -9.52
CA ALA A 74 9.81 13.65 -10.32
C ALA A 74 10.89 12.94 -11.16
N THR A 75 12.04 13.58 -11.41
CA THR A 75 13.19 12.95 -12.08
C THR A 75 13.81 11.81 -11.26
N ASN A 76 13.60 11.81 -9.95
CA ASN A 76 14.05 10.75 -9.05
C ASN A 76 13.09 9.57 -9.00
N VAL A 77 11.84 9.69 -9.44
CA VAL A 77 10.95 8.52 -9.55
C VAL A 77 11.42 7.63 -10.68
N LYS A 78 11.58 6.35 -10.38
CA LYS A 78 11.95 5.33 -11.37
C LYS A 78 10.86 4.27 -11.53
N SER A 79 10.15 3.95 -10.45
CA SER A 79 9.03 3.00 -10.50
C SER A 79 7.93 3.32 -9.48
N VAL A 80 6.83 2.60 -9.62
CA VAL A 80 5.60 2.70 -8.84
C VAL A 80 5.33 1.34 -8.19
N SER A 81 4.86 1.37 -6.94
CA SER A 81 4.25 0.20 -6.32
C SER A 81 2.82 0.55 -5.93
N TRP A 82 1.88 -0.28 -6.36
CA TRP A 82 0.45 -0.15 -6.13
C TRP A 82 -0.09 -1.42 -5.49
N LYS A 83 -0.91 -1.25 -4.46
CA LYS A 83 -1.59 -2.36 -3.78
C LYS A 83 -3.02 -1.97 -3.49
N SER A 84 -3.95 -2.71 -4.06
CA SER A 84 -5.37 -2.69 -3.75
C SER A 84 -5.63 -3.50 -2.47
N PRO A 85 -6.62 -3.12 -1.64
CA PRO A 85 -6.87 -3.75 -0.35
C PRO A 85 -7.22 -5.25 -0.44
N SER A 86 -8.12 -5.61 -1.35
CA SER A 86 -8.60 -6.98 -1.57
C SER A 86 -9.42 -7.09 -2.86
N GLU A 87 -9.78 -8.31 -3.26
CA GLU A 87 -10.66 -8.53 -4.41
C GLU A 87 -12.09 -8.01 -4.18
N ASP A 88 -12.57 -8.02 -2.94
CA ASP A 88 -13.92 -7.55 -2.56
C ASP A 88 -14.00 -6.02 -2.42
N ASP A 89 -12.86 -5.34 -2.34
CA ASP A 89 -12.72 -3.87 -2.16
C ASP A 89 -11.62 -3.37 -3.10
N TRP A 90 -11.78 -3.70 -4.37
CA TRP A 90 -10.75 -3.52 -5.39
C TRP A 90 -10.76 -2.10 -5.94
N HIS A 91 -9.57 -1.48 -5.98
CA HIS A 91 -9.35 -0.18 -6.60
C HIS A 91 -8.31 -0.21 -7.70
N ASP A 92 -8.54 0.63 -8.70
CA ASP A 92 -7.64 0.87 -9.82
C ASP A 92 -6.91 2.20 -9.63
N LEU A 93 -5.63 2.23 -10.00
CA LEU A 93 -4.83 3.44 -10.05
C LEU A 93 -4.88 4.03 -11.45
N CYS A 94 -5.29 5.29 -11.59
CA CYS A 94 -5.24 6.05 -12.84
C CYS A 94 -4.10 7.07 -12.80
N MET A 95 -3.35 7.19 -13.89
CA MET A 95 -2.15 8.04 -13.96
C MET A 95 -2.25 8.99 -15.17
N PHE A 96 -2.21 10.30 -14.92
CA PHE A 96 -2.45 11.34 -15.91
C PHE A 96 -1.22 12.23 -16.12
N SER A 97 -1.02 12.69 -17.36
CA SER A 97 0.05 13.63 -17.72
C SER A 97 -0.17 15.05 -17.18
N THR A 98 -1.41 15.39 -16.82
CA THR A 98 -1.81 16.68 -16.22
C THR A 98 -1.87 16.57 -14.70
N ALA A 99 -1.50 17.63 -14.00
CA ALA A 99 -1.47 17.66 -12.53
C ALA A 99 -2.86 17.68 -11.88
N ASP A 100 -3.87 18.14 -12.64
CA ASP A 100 -5.27 18.24 -12.25
C ASP A 100 -6.13 17.11 -12.83
N CYS A 101 -5.50 16.10 -13.44
CA CYS A 101 -6.14 14.96 -14.10
C CYS A 101 -7.15 15.37 -15.20
N SER A 102 -7.07 16.61 -15.68
CA SER A 102 -7.95 17.09 -16.75
C SER A 102 -7.54 16.51 -18.11
N GLY A 103 -8.46 16.53 -19.07
CA GLY A 103 -8.22 16.12 -20.46
C GLY A 103 -8.66 14.69 -20.80
N GLY A 104 -9.24 13.96 -19.85
CA GLY A 104 -9.85 12.66 -20.11
C GLY A 104 -8.83 11.60 -20.54
N THR A 105 -9.28 10.68 -21.39
CA THR A 105 -8.44 9.60 -21.94
C THR A 105 -7.26 10.12 -22.77
N ALA A 106 -7.30 11.36 -23.28
CA ALA A 106 -6.20 11.95 -24.03
C ALA A 106 -4.98 12.27 -23.16
N THR A 107 -5.17 12.44 -21.85
CA THR A 107 -4.08 12.72 -20.90
C THR A 107 -3.74 11.53 -20.02
N LEU A 108 -4.52 10.45 -20.08
CA LEU A 108 -4.25 9.18 -19.40
C LEU A 108 -2.96 8.55 -19.95
N LEU A 109 -1.97 8.38 -19.09
CA LEU A 109 -0.70 7.72 -19.41
C LEU A 109 -0.73 6.21 -19.09
N GLY A 110 -1.70 5.77 -18.30
CA GLY A 110 -1.92 4.37 -18.00
C GLY A 110 -2.74 4.17 -16.73
N SER A 111 -3.05 2.91 -16.46
CA SER A 111 -3.75 2.49 -15.25
C SER A 111 -3.20 1.15 -14.76
N ILE A 112 -3.26 0.92 -13.46
CA ILE A 112 -2.98 -0.38 -12.85
C ILE A 112 -4.30 -0.95 -12.34
N THR A 113 -4.79 -1.99 -13.01
CA THR A 113 -6.10 -2.60 -12.77
C THR A 113 -6.02 -3.97 -12.11
N ASP A 114 -4.85 -4.60 -12.12
CA ASP A 114 -4.64 -5.98 -11.64
C ASP A 114 -4.50 -6.05 -10.11
N GLY A 115 -4.79 -4.94 -9.42
CA GLY A 115 -4.90 -4.86 -7.96
C GLY A 115 -3.56 -4.86 -7.25
N TRP A 116 -2.48 -5.37 -7.85
CA TRP A 116 -1.16 -5.39 -7.22
C TRP A 116 -0.05 -5.30 -8.25
N GLU A 117 0.78 -4.28 -8.12
CA GLU A 117 1.98 -4.10 -8.94
C GLU A 117 3.12 -3.56 -8.10
N VAL A 118 4.34 -4.06 -8.31
CA VAL A 118 5.53 -3.64 -7.59
C VAL A 118 6.64 -3.41 -8.59
N CYS A 119 7.37 -2.30 -8.42
CA CYS A 119 8.42 -1.88 -9.37
C CYS A 119 7.89 -1.58 -10.79
N TYR A 120 6.61 -1.21 -10.94
CA TYR A 120 6.02 -0.85 -12.22
C TYR A 120 6.71 0.41 -12.79
N PRO A 121 7.19 0.40 -14.06
CA PRO A 121 7.96 1.53 -14.60
C PRO A 121 7.21 2.86 -14.51
N TYR A 122 7.88 3.89 -13.99
CA TYR A 122 7.27 5.21 -13.92
C TYR A 122 7.21 5.85 -15.31
N ASN A 123 6.00 6.26 -15.71
CA ASN A 123 5.71 6.81 -17.04
C ASN A 123 5.67 8.36 -17.08
N GLY A 124 5.99 9.04 -15.97
CA GLY A 124 6.05 10.51 -15.93
C GLY A 124 4.73 11.21 -15.59
N PHE A 125 3.73 10.50 -15.05
CA PHE A 125 2.46 11.11 -14.66
C PHE A 125 2.64 12.24 -13.64
N ARG A 126 1.78 13.25 -13.73
CA ARG A 126 1.79 14.43 -12.85
C ARG A 126 0.57 14.50 -11.95
N GLY A 127 -0.50 13.82 -12.33
CA GLY A 127 -1.71 13.65 -11.54
C GLY A 127 -2.09 12.19 -11.49
N TRP A 128 -2.76 11.79 -10.42
CA TRP A 128 -3.27 10.44 -10.26
C TRP A 128 -4.59 10.44 -9.48
N SER A 129 -5.37 9.40 -9.66
CA SER A 129 -6.59 9.17 -8.88
C SER A 129 -6.74 7.68 -8.59
N VAL A 130 -7.56 7.38 -7.59
CA VAL A 130 -7.94 6.02 -7.23
C VAL A 130 -9.43 5.90 -7.42
N VAL A 131 -9.85 4.91 -8.19
CA VAL A 131 -11.25 4.67 -8.51
C VAL A 131 -11.62 3.23 -8.17
N ALA A 132 -12.90 2.98 -7.89
CA ALA A 132 -13.42 1.63 -7.78
C ALA A 132 -13.12 0.83 -9.06
N HIS A 133 -12.76 -0.45 -8.89
CA HIS A 133 -12.36 -1.32 -9.99
C HIS A 133 -13.36 -1.33 -11.15
N GLY A 134 -12.85 -1.23 -12.38
CA GLY A 134 -13.66 -1.21 -13.61
C GLY A 134 -14.32 0.13 -13.92
N THR A 135 -14.15 1.14 -13.06
CA THR A 135 -14.54 2.51 -13.36
C THR A 135 -13.56 3.12 -14.37
N ALA A 136 -14.06 3.89 -15.32
CA ALA A 136 -13.20 4.53 -16.32
C ALA A 136 -12.28 5.60 -15.71
N CYS A 137 -11.00 5.57 -16.06
CA CYS A 137 -10.06 6.66 -15.79
C CYS A 137 -10.34 7.84 -16.75
N VAL A 138 -10.95 8.91 -16.24
CA VAL A 138 -11.34 10.11 -17.00
C VAL A 138 -11.01 11.40 -16.27
#